data_AF-A0A364XZD6-F1
#
_entry.id   AF-A0A364XZD6-F1
#
_cell.length_a   1.000
_cell.length_b   1.000
_cell.length_c   1.000
_cell.angle_alpha   90.00
_cell.angle_beta   90.00
_cell.angle_gamma   90.00
#
_symmetry.space_group_name_H-M   'P 1'
#
loop_
_entity.id
_entity.type
_entity.pdbx_description
1 polymer ?
#
loop_
_entity_poly.entity_id
_entity_poly.type
_entity_poly.pdbx_seq_one_letter_code
_entity_poly.pdbx_strand_id
1 'polypeptide(L)'
;MILDIYFRRPVFYDYLLAFCTILVLSVFLINGKVSLPKAEDSYSLTGDLTNIALTLIGFILTILTVFITFKDNSNPTSAGTDEPLFKRFFSTGYYFETIKHLKNCIKSIALVAACGFVVKMFFPIEIRLYLFFYNIAALIIIMLTVYRCLLILGKILEMQRPK
;
A
#
# COMPACT_ATOMS: atom_id res chain seq x y z
N MET A 1 0.49 20.32 0.31
CA MET A 1 -0.71 20.61 -0.51
C MET A 1 -1.16 19.41 -1.35
N ILE A 2 -0.37 18.85 -2.28
CA ILE A 2 -0.75 17.62 -3.04
C ILE A 2 -0.77 16.36 -2.16
N LEU A 3 0.23 16.21 -1.26
CA LEU A 3 0.29 15.09 -0.32
C LEU A 3 -0.92 15.08 0.65
N ASP A 4 -1.36 16.25 1.12
CA ASP A 4 -2.47 16.35 2.10
C ASP A 4 -3.80 15.85 1.53
N ILE A 5 -4.04 16.12 0.24
CA ILE A 5 -5.22 15.62 -0.47
C ILE A 5 -5.17 14.10 -0.58
N TYR A 6 -4.00 13.55 -0.95
CA TYR A 6 -3.80 12.11 -1.05
C TYR A 6 -4.00 11.40 0.30
N PHE A 7 -3.40 11.91 1.38
CA PHE A 7 -3.55 11.33 2.71
C PHE A 7 -4.97 11.42 3.28
N ARG A 8 -5.83 12.33 2.77
CA ARG A 8 -7.23 12.41 3.21
C ARG A 8 -8.05 11.17 2.84
N ARG A 9 -7.82 10.58 1.67
CA ARG A 9 -8.49 9.35 1.20
C ARG A 9 -7.53 8.47 0.39
N PRO A 10 -6.51 7.88 1.03
CA PRO A 10 -5.37 7.32 0.32
C PRO A 10 -5.75 6.13 -0.56
N VAL A 11 -6.52 5.19 0.00
CA VAL A 11 -6.98 3.99 -0.70
C VAL A 11 -7.81 4.36 -1.93
N PHE A 12 -8.70 5.35 -1.82
CA PHE A 12 -9.53 5.77 -2.96
C PHE A 12 -8.67 6.27 -4.13
N TYR A 13 -7.61 7.04 -3.87
CA TYR A 13 -6.71 7.51 -4.91
C TYR A 13 -5.89 6.37 -5.53
N ASP A 14 -5.50 5.35 -4.77
CA ASP A 14 -4.77 4.19 -5.32
C ASP A 14 -5.62 3.44 -6.36
N TYR A 15 -6.87 3.14 -6.00
CA TYR A 15 -7.80 2.46 -6.90
C TYR A 15 -8.23 3.35 -8.08
N LEU A 16 -8.40 4.66 -7.86
CA LEU A 16 -8.69 5.61 -8.93
C LEU A 16 -7.53 5.66 -9.94
N LEU A 17 -6.28 5.73 -9.46
CA LEU A 17 -5.11 5.75 -10.33
C LEU A 17 -5.01 4.43 -11.11
N ALA A 18 -5.18 3.29 -10.44
CA ALA A 18 -5.18 1.98 -11.07
C ALA A 18 -6.26 1.88 -12.17
N PHE A 19 -7.47 2.39 -11.89
CA PHE A 19 -8.56 2.43 -12.86
C PHE A 19 -8.24 3.33 -14.06
N CYS A 20 -7.71 4.54 -13.83
CA CYS A 20 -7.27 5.42 -14.91
C CYS A 20 -6.19 4.77 -15.78
N THR A 21 -5.21 4.10 -15.19
CA THR A 21 -4.18 3.38 -15.96
C THR A 21 -4.74 2.22 -16.77
N ILE A 22 -5.73 1.49 -16.24
CA ILE A 22 -6.41 0.43 -17.00
C ILE A 22 -7.14 1.03 -18.22
N LEU A 23 -7.86 2.15 -18.04
CA LEU A 23 -8.55 2.82 -19.14
C LEU A 23 -7.58 3.31 -20.22
N VAL A 24 -6.45 3.88 -19.83
CA VAL A 24 -5.42 4.32 -20.78
C VAL A 24 -4.86 3.11 -21.53
N LEU A 25 -4.49 2.04 -20.82
CA LEU A 25 -3.97 0.82 -21.43
C LEU A 25 -4.97 0.13 -22.36
N SER A 26 -6.26 0.13 -22.04
CA SER A 26 -7.28 -0.46 -22.90
C SER A 26 -7.40 0.30 -24.24
N VAL A 27 -7.32 1.63 -24.22
CA VAL A 27 -7.27 2.45 -25.44
C VAL A 27 -6.00 2.15 -26.26
N PHE A 28 -4.85 2.01 -25.62
CA PHE A 28 -3.60 1.65 -26.32
C PHE A 28 -3.62 0.23 -26.90
N LEU A 29 -4.28 -0.70 -26.23
CA LEU A 29 -4.46 -2.08 -26.69
C LEU A 29 -5.33 -2.13 -27.96
N ILE A 30 -6.45 -1.39 -27.97
CA ILE A 30 -7.34 -1.29 -29.15
C ILE A 30 -6.59 -0.69 -30.34
N ASN A 31 -5.69 0.28 -30.09
CA ASN A 31 -4.84 0.88 -31.12
C ASN A 31 -3.67 0.00 -31.57
N GLY A 32 -3.56 -1.25 -31.07
CA GLY A 32 -2.53 -2.21 -31.46
C GLY A 32 -1.11 -1.84 -31.03
N LYS A 33 -0.93 -0.83 -30.16
CA LYS A 33 0.39 -0.36 -29.71
C LYS A 33 1.00 -1.22 -28.60
N VAL A 34 0.21 -2.10 -28.00
CA VAL A 34 0.61 -2.95 -26.88
C VAL A 34 0.24 -4.39 -27.20
N SER A 35 1.23 -5.29 -27.20
CA SER A 35 1.01 -6.73 -27.33
C SER A 35 0.68 -7.35 -25.98
N LEU A 36 -0.28 -8.27 -25.97
CA LEU A 36 -0.56 -9.09 -24.80
C LEU A 36 0.60 -10.07 -24.53
N PRO A 37 1.08 -10.18 -23.28
CA PRO A 37 2.06 -11.20 -22.91
C PRO A 37 1.46 -12.62 -23.02
N LYS A 38 2.32 -13.64 -22.98
CA LYS A 38 1.87 -15.03 -22.98
C LYS A 38 1.05 -15.32 -21.72
N ALA A 39 0.17 -16.31 -21.82
CA ALA A 39 -0.73 -16.68 -20.73
C ALA A 39 0.03 -17.17 -19.49
N GLU A 40 1.06 -17.98 -19.72
CA GLU A 40 1.93 -18.54 -18.68
C GLU A 40 2.65 -17.43 -17.91
N ASP A 41 3.20 -16.44 -18.62
CA ASP A 41 3.88 -15.29 -18.01
C ASP A 41 2.91 -14.47 -17.13
N SER A 42 1.68 -14.25 -17.63
CA SER A 42 0.66 -13.50 -16.88
C SER A 42 0.24 -14.22 -15.60
N TYR A 43 0.13 -15.55 -15.66
CA TYR A 43 -0.27 -16.37 -14.51
C TYR A 43 0.85 -16.50 -13.48
N SER A 44 2.11 -16.61 -13.93
CA SER A 44 3.29 -16.53 -13.08
C SER A 44 3.31 -15.21 -12.33
N LEU A 45 3.16 -14.10 -13.07
CA LEU A 45 3.20 -12.75 -12.52
C LEU A 45 2.09 -12.52 -11.49
N THR A 46 0.88 -13.05 -11.70
CA THR A 46 -0.19 -13.01 -10.69
C THR A 46 0.23 -13.69 -9.38
N GLY A 47 0.91 -14.84 -9.48
CA GLY A 47 1.47 -15.53 -8.32
C GLY A 47 2.53 -14.69 -7.60
N ASP A 48 3.47 -14.12 -8.36
CA ASP A 48 4.56 -13.30 -7.81
C ASP A 48 4.02 -12.05 -7.11
N LEU A 49 3.06 -11.35 -7.73
CA LEU A 49 2.40 -10.18 -7.13
C LEU A 49 1.63 -10.56 -5.85
N THR A 50 0.98 -11.71 -5.84
CA THR A 50 0.27 -12.21 -4.65
C THR A 50 1.24 -12.51 -3.51
N ASN A 51 2.38 -13.14 -3.81
CA ASN A 51 3.42 -13.41 -2.82
C ASN A 51 4.03 -12.12 -2.26
N ILE A 52 4.37 -11.17 -3.13
CA ILE A 52 4.87 -9.83 -2.73
C ILE A 52 3.85 -9.13 -1.84
N ALA A 53 2.56 -9.16 -2.20
CA ALA A 53 1.49 -8.59 -1.41
C ALA A 53 1.43 -9.22 0.00
N LEU A 54 1.46 -10.55 0.11
CA LEU A 54 1.48 -11.22 1.41
C LEU A 54 2.70 -10.86 2.25
N THR A 55 3.89 -10.79 1.67
CA THR A 55 5.11 -10.37 2.37
C THR A 55 5.00 -8.93 2.88
N LEU A 56 4.46 -8.02 2.06
CA LEU A 56 4.26 -6.62 2.45
C LEU A 56 3.27 -6.47 3.60
N ILE A 57 2.22 -7.29 3.65
CA ILE A 57 1.30 -7.31 4.81
C ILE A 57 2.08 -7.61 6.09
N GLY A 58 2.93 -8.64 6.06
CA GLY A 58 3.78 -8.99 7.19
C GLY A 58 4.68 -7.83 7.63
N PHE A 59 5.36 -7.20 6.67
CA PHE A 59 6.21 -6.04 6.93
C PHE A 59 5.43 -4.86 7.57
N ILE A 60 4.25 -4.53 7.05
CA ILE A 60 3.43 -3.42 7.59
C ILE A 60 2.90 -3.76 8.99
N LEU A 61 2.54 -5.03 9.25
CA LEU A 61 2.17 -5.49 10.58
C LEU A 61 3.33 -5.35 11.58
N THR A 62 4.55 -5.71 11.19
CA THR A 62 5.73 -5.52 12.04
C THR A 62 5.95 -4.05 12.38
N ILE A 63 5.85 -3.15 11.39
CA ILE A 63 5.90 -1.71 11.62
C ILE A 63 4.81 -1.31 12.63
N LEU A 64 3.56 -1.70 12.38
CA LEU A 64 2.43 -1.37 13.23
C LEU A 64 2.66 -1.81 14.69
N THR A 65 3.16 -3.02 14.90
CA THR A 65 3.50 -3.53 16.23
C THR A 65 4.57 -2.67 16.91
N VAL A 66 5.66 -2.33 16.19
CA VAL A 66 6.71 -1.45 16.72
C VAL A 66 6.14 -0.09 17.15
N PHE A 67 5.23 0.49 16.37
CA PHE A 67 4.54 1.74 16.74
C PHE A 67 3.71 1.62 18.02
N ILE A 68 2.98 0.52 18.17
CA ILE A 68 2.17 0.27 19.37
C ILE A 68 3.07 0.10 20.58
N THR A 69 4.15 -0.69 20.47
CA THR A 69 5.11 -0.88 21.57
C THR A 69 5.79 0.42 21.98
N PHE A 70 6.13 1.29 21.03
CA PHE A 70 6.69 2.61 21.36
C PHE A 70 5.70 3.52 22.08
N LYS A 71 4.41 3.45 21.73
CA LYS A 71 3.37 4.18 22.44
C LYS A 71 3.22 3.72 23.88
N ASP A 72 3.17 2.40 24.10
CA ASP A 72 3.01 1.84 25.45
C ASP A 72 4.19 2.19 26.37
N ASN A 73 5.39 2.33 25.80
CA ASN A 73 6.59 2.77 26.51
C ASN A 73 6.69 4.29 26.71
N SER A 74 5.82 5.09 26.08
CA SER A 74 5.77 6.54 26.26
C SER A 74 4.90 6.89 27.48
N ASN A 75 5.54 7.11 28.64
CA ASN A 75 4.83 7.54 29.85
C ASN A 75 4.12 8.89 29.62
N PRO A 76 2.82 9.03 29.92
CA PRO A 76 2.05 10.26 29.74
C PRO A 76 2.33 11.34 30.81
N THR A 77 3.31 11.11 31.69
CA THR A 77 3.62 11.99 32.82
C THR A 77 4.56 13.11 32.38
N SER A 78 3.99 14.32 32.31
CA SER A 78 4.59 15.64 32.03
C SER A 78 4.76 16.00 30.56
N ALA A 79 3.70 16.57 29.99
CA ALA A 79 3.75 17.44 28.81
C ALA A 79 4.54 18.73 29.14
N GLY A 80 5.85 18.60 29.33
CA GLY A 80 6.78 19.71 29.38
C GLY A 80 7.20 20.13 27.97
N THR A 81 7.53 21.40 27.79
CA THR A 81 8.01 21.98 26.52
C THR A 81 9.31 21.36 25.99
N ASP A 82 10.03 20.58 26.80
CA ASP A 82 11.31 19.93 26.48
C ASP A 82 11.18 18.45 26.07
N GLU A 83 9.96 17.92 25.92
CA GLU A 83 9.82 16.54 25.44
C GLU A 83 10.23 16.39 23.96
N PRO A 84 10.94 15.30 23.60
CA PRO A 84 11.28 14.99 22.22
C PRO A 84 10.01 14.96 21.34
N LEU A 85 10.08 15.56 20.14
CA LEU A 85 8.98 15.61 19.16
C LEU A 85 8.35 14.22 18.93
N PHE A 86 9.17 13.17 18.95
CA PHE A 86 8.72 11.78 18.84
C PHE A 86 7.82 11.31 20.00
N LYS A 87 8.08 11.70 21.26
CA LYS A 87 7.19 11.37 22.38
C LYS A 87 5.87 12.13 22.29
N ARG A 88 5.95 13.41 21.90
CA ARG A 88 4.78 14.25 21.68
C ARG A 88 3.88 13.72 20.56
N PHE A 89 4.42 13.05 19.55
CA PHE A 89 3.63 12.40 18.51
C PHE A 89 2.64 11.36 19.07
N PHE A 90 3.05 10.54 20.05
CA PHE A 90 2.20 9.48 20.61
C PHE A 90 1.00 9.99 21.42
N SER A 91 1.09 11.20 21.97
CA SER A 91 0.00 11.86 22.69
C SER A 91 -0.95 12.64 21.77
N THR A 92 -0.60 12.83 20.49
CA THR A 92 -1.42 13.57 19.52
C THR A 92 -2.37 12.68 18.72
N GLY A 93 -3.40 13.27 18.12
CA GLY A 93 -4.29 12.60 17.17
C GLY A 93 -3.59 12.05 15.92
N TYR A 94 -2.40 12.57 15.58
CA TYR A 94 -1.62 12.13 14.42
C TYR A 94 -1.12 10.69 14.53
N TYR A 95 -0.89 10.18 15.76
CA TYR A 95 -0.59 8.77 15.98
C TYR A 95 -1.74 7.89 15.49
N PHE A 96 -2.97 8.17 15.92
CA PHE A 96 -4.12 7.35 15.55
C PHE A 96 -4.41 7.39 14.06
N GLU A 97 -4.22 8.55 13.41
CA GLU A 97 -4.38 8.66 11.96
C GLU A 97 -3.28 7.87 11.22
N THR A 98 -2.05 7.86 11.72
CA THR A 98 -0.94 7.05 11.17
C THR A 98 -1.24 5.54 11.27
N ILE A 99 -1.70 5.08 12.45
CA ILE A 99 -2.11 3.69 12.67
C ILE A 99 -3.25 3.31 11.72
N LYS A 100 -4.24 4.20 11.55
CA LYS A 100 -5.35 4.01 10.61
C LYS A 100 -4.88 3.91 9.17
N HIS A 101 -3.91 4.73 8.74
CA HIS A 101 -3.31 4.62 7.42
C HIS A 101 -2.61 3.26 7.22
N LEU A 102 -1.79 2.82 8.17
CA LEU A 102 -1.12 1.51 8.10
C LEU A 102 -2.12 0.35 8.07
N LYS A 103 -3.18 0.40 8.89
CA LYS A 103 -4.27 -0.59 8.88
C LYS A 103 -4.99 -0.63 7.53
N ASN A 104 -5.20 0.53 6.91
CA ASN A 104 -5.82 0.61 5.58
C ASN A 104 -4.89 0.05 4.49
N CYS A 105 -3.58 0.27 4.58
CA CYS A 105 -2.60 -0.36 3.70
C CYS A 105 -2.68 -1.89 3.78
N ILE A 106 -2.72 -2.45 5.00
CA ILE A 106 -2.87 -3.90 5.22
C ILE A 106 -4.15 -4.41 4.57
N LYS A 107 -5.30 -3.76 4.82
CA LYS A 107 -6.58 -4.16 4.22
C LYS A 107 -6.55 -4.13 2.70
N SER A 108 -5.96 -3.08 2.11
CA SER A 108 -5.84 -2.91 0.67
C SER A 108 -5.00 -4.02 0.04
N ILE A 109 -3.81 -4.27 0.59
CA ILE A 109 -2.92 -5.31 0.07
C ILE A 109 -3.50 -6.71 0.30
N ALA A 110 -4.15 -6.95 1.45
CA ALA A 110 -4.84 -8.21 1.72
C ALA A 110 -5.93 -8.49 0.68
N LEU A 111 -6.68 -7.47 0.28
CA LEU A 111 -7.68 -7.59 -0.78
C LEU A 111 -7.02 -7.92 -2.12
N VAL A 112 -5.92 -7.25 -2.48
CA VAL A 112 -5.16 -7.56 -3.70
C VAL A 112 -4.69 -9.01 -3.68
N ALA A 113 -4.07 -9.48 -2.60
CA ALA A 113 -3.60 -10.86 -2.47
C ALA A 113 -4.74 -11.89 -2.54
N ALA A 114 -5.84 -11.66 -1.83
CA ALA A 114 -7.00 -12.55 -1.84
C ALA A 114 -7.61 -12.63 -3.25
N CYS A 115 -7.80 -11.49 -3.93
CA CYS A 115 -8.25 -11.47 -5.31
C CYS A 115 -7.26 -12.18 -6.24
N GLY A 116 -5.95 -12.04 -6.03
CA GLY A 116 -4.92 -12.70 -6.83
C GLY A 116 -4.97 -14.21 -6.72
N PHE A 117 -5.16 -14.74 -5.52
CA PHE A 117 -5.40 -16.18 -5.31
C PHE A 117 -6.68 -16.66 -5.98
N VAL A 118 -7.79 -15.94 -5.81
CA VAL A 118 -9.08 -16.30 -6.42
C VAL A 118 -8.98 -16.31 -7.94
N VAL A 119 -8.39 -15.27 -8.52
CA VAL A 119 -8.16 -15.18 -9.97
C VAL A 119 -7.27 -16.34 -10.43
N LYS A 120 -6.17 -16.61 -9.72
CA LYS A 120 -5.26 -17.71 -10.07
C LYS A 120 -5.93 -19.09 -9.97
N MET A 121 -6.79 -19.31 -8.98
CA MET A 121 -7.42 -20.62 -8.72
C MET A 121 -8.60 -20.93 -9.63
N PHE A 122 -9.44 -19.93 -9.94
CA PHE A 122 -10.72 -20.15 -10.62
C PHE A 122 -10.72 -19.74 -12.09
N PHE A 123 -9.79 -18.90 -12.55
CA PHE A 123 -9.80 -18.43 -13.94
C PHE A 123 -9.00 -19.35 -14.86
N PRO A 124 -9.59 -19.85 -15.95
CA PRO A 124 -8.86 -20.61 -16.95
C PRO A 124 -7.86 -19.73 -17.71
N ILE A 125 -6.78 -20.37 -18.20
CA ILE A 125 -5.66 -19.75 -18.94
C ILE A 125 -6.13 -18.96 -20.18
N GLU A 126 -7.31 -19.26 -20.69
CA GLU A 126 -7.92 -18.61 -21.85
C GLU A 126 -8.30 -17.15 -21.59
N ILE A 127 -8.48 -16.74 -20.33
CA ILE A 127 -8.91 -15.39 -19.91
C ILE A 127 -7.68 -14.46 -19.71
N ARG A 128 -6.74 -14.47 -20.66
CA ARG A 128 -5.44 -13.76 -20.57
C ARG A 128 -5.58 -12.25 -20.42
N LEU A 129 -6.56 -11.66 -21.10
CA LEU A 129 -6.79 -10.22 -21.12
C LEU A 129 -7.05 -9.67 -19.72
N TYR A 130 -7.88 -10.36 -18.94
CA TYR A 130 -8.26 -9.92 -17.60
C TYR A 130 -7.12 -10.13 -16.60
N LEU A 131 -6.35 -11.20 -16.74
CA LEU A 131 -5.13 -11.43 -15.95
C LEU A 131 -4.12 -10.31 -16.15
N PHE A 132 -3.92 -9.87 -17.39
CA PHE A 132 -3.03 -8.75 -17.70
C PHE A 132 -3.47 -7.45 -16.99
N PHE A 133 -4.74 -7.06 -17.11
CA PHE A 133 -5.25 -5.85 -16.45
C PHE A 133 -5.20 -5.95 -14.92
N TYR A 134 -5.54 -7.12 -14.37
CA TYR A 134 -5.42 -7.38 -12.94
C TYR A 134 -3.97 -7.20 -12.47
N ASN A 135 -2.99 -7.78 -13.16
CA ASN A 135 -1.58 -7.70 -12.77
C ASN A 135 -1.07 -6.26 -12.76
N ILE A 136 -1.42 -5.45 -13.78
CA ILE A 136 -1.05 -4.04 -13.79
C ILE A 136 -1.69 -3.28 -12.64
N ALA A 137 -2.98 -3.48 -12.40
CA ALA A 137 -3.68 -2.82 -11.29
C ALA A 137 -3.10 -3.21 -9.93
N ALA A 138 -2.86 -4.50 -9.72
CA ALA A 138 -2.24 -5.03 -8.51
C ALA A 138 -0.84 -4.44 -8.30
N LEU A 139 -0.01 -4.38 -9.35
CA LEU A 139 1.32 -3.78 -9.28
C LEU A 139 1.26 -2.30 -8.87
N ILE A 140 0.35 -1.52 -9.46
CA ILE A 140 0.20 -0.09 -9.13
C ILE A 140 -0.22 0.10 -7.66
N ILE A 141 -1.23 -0.67 -7.21
CA ILE A 141 -1.71 -0.58 -5.83
C ILE A 141 -0.59 -0.96 -4.85
N ILE A 142 0.16 -2.03 -5.15
CA ILE A 142 1.32 -2.46 -4.34
C ILE A 142 2.36 -1.34 -4.27
N MET A 143 2.76 -0.79 -5.41
CA MET A 143 3.78 0.27 -5.48
C MET A 143 3.38 1.54 -4.73
N LEU A 144 2.14 2.01 -4.90
CA LEU A 144 1.62 3.17 -4.18
C LEU A 144 1.54 2.92 -2.67
N THR A 145 1.17 1.71 -2.27
CA THR A 145 1.10 1.34 -0.86
C THR A 145 2.50 1.31 -0.24
N VAL A 146 3.48 0.71 -0.93
CA VAL A 146 4.88 0.72 -0.50
C VAL A 146 5.39 2.15 -0.36
N TYR A 147 5.17 2.98 -1.38
CA TYR A 147 5.55 4.39 -1.34
C TYR A 147 4.94 5.13 -0.14
N ARG A 148 3.65 4.91 0.15
CA ARG A 148 2.98 5.49 1.33
C ARG A 148 3.62 5.03 2.64
N CYS A 149 3.91 3.74 2.77
CA CYS A 149 4.58 3.20 3.96
C CYS A 149 5.97 3.81 4.15
N LEU A 150 6.74 3.99 3.07
CA LEU A 150 8.04 4.65 3.12
C LEU A 150 7.93 6.12 3.52
N LEU A 151 6.94 6.85 3.02
CA LEU A 151 6.70 8.25 3.41
C LEU A 151 6.38 8.37 4.91
N ILE A 152 5.50 7.51 5.42
CA ILE A 152 5.15 7.48 6.84
C ILE A 152 6.42 7.21 7.67
N LEU A 153 7.17 6.15 7.32
CA LEU A 153 8.38 5.78 8.03
C LEU A 153 9.44 6.89 8.00
N GLY A 154 9.66 7.50 6.83
CA GLY A 154 10.61 8.61 6.67
C GLY A 154 10.27 9.80 7.58
N LYS A 155 8.99 10.17 7.68
CA LYS A 155 8.55 11.25 8.59
C LYS A 155 8.75 10.89 10.05
N ILE A 156 8.54 9.64 10.43
CA ILE A 156 8.79 9.20 11.80
C ILE A 156 10.29 9.21 12.14
N LEU A 157 11.15 8.78 11.21
CA LEU A 157 12.60 8.85 11.40
C LEU A 157 13.11 10.29 11.50
N GLU A 158 12.55 11.22 10.72
CA GLU A 158 12.83 12.65 10.86
C GLU A 158 12.45 13.18 12.26
N MET A 159 11.34 12.72 12.83
CA MET A 159 10.92 13.09 14.19
C MET A 159 11.80 12.48 15.30
N GLN A 160 12.46 11.36 15.01
CA GLN A 160 13.40 10.71 15.93
C GLN A 160 14.80 11.33 15.91
N ARG A 161 15.19 12.03 14.83
CA ARG A 161 16.50 12.68 14.78
C ARG A 161 16.57 13.76 15.87
N PRO A 162 17.54 13.69 16.80
CA PRO A 162 17.78 14.79 17.71
C PRO A 162 18.18 16.01 16.87
N LYS A 163 17.54 17.15 17.13
CA LYS A 163 18.05 18.45 16.67
C LYS A 163 19.29 18.82 17.47
#